data_AF-A0A6G1KSQ4-F1
#
_entry.id   AF-A0A6G1KSQ4-F1
#
_cell.length_a   1.000
_cell.length_b   1.000
_cell.length_c   1.000
_cell.angle_alpha   90.00
_cell.angle_beta   90.00
_cell.angle_gamma   90.00
#
_symmetry.space_group_name_H-M   'P 1'
#
loop_
_entity.id
_entity.type
_entity.pdbx_description
1 polymer ?
#
loop_
_entity_poly.entity_id
_entity_poly.type
_entity_poly.pdbx_seq_one_letter_code
_entity_poly.pdbx_strand_id
1 'polypeptide(L)'
;IGKSRQAWRYLKHHALGQAIEVKEAKVEAFYKEAYSTFKARLENGQTREFRDLSMKELVKVFNDNTLKNAVWEEMDIDPDDPPETILHDPATDEQIKELEDRLGRTLPDDYKEFFAATNGIDSFWNGFYGEPRFLGAEDVHLFDASEQQKAWSAAAVRIRFVTDMSIKVKWPPLDRVIAINDGDENTRFVWLIEP
;
A
#
# COMPACT_ATOMS: atom_id res chain seq x y z
N ILE A 1 -5.96 18.69 -24.01
CA ILE A 1 -4.66 19.24 -24.47
C ILE A 1 -4.24 18.67 -25.83
N GLY A 2 -4.29 17.35 -26.07
CA GLY A 2 -3.77 16.71 -27.30
C GLY A 2 -4.32 17.15 -28.66
N LYS A 3 -5.43 17.90 -28.74
CA LYS A 3 -6.04 18.38 -30.00
C LYS A 3 -5.76 19.86 -30.34
N SER A 4 -5.10 20.63 -29.47
CA SER A 4 -4.80 22.06 -29.74
C SER A 4 -3.42 22.21 -30.39
N ARG A 5 -3.38 22.61 -31.66
CA ARG A 5 -2.13 22.92 -32.40
C ARG A 5 -1.33 24.04 -31.75
N GLN A 6 -1.99 24.98 -31.08
CA GLN A 6 -1.35 26.09 -30.39
C GLN A 6 -0.64 25.61 -29.11
N ALA A 7 -1.31 24.76 -28.32
CA ALA A 7 -0.70 24.11 -27.16
C ALA A 7 0.52 23.27 -27.56
N TRP A 8 0.43 22.53 -28.68
CA TRP A 8 1.57 21.78 -29.23
C TRP A 8 2.74 22.68 -29.65
N ARG A 9 2.49 23.88 -30.20
CA ARG A 9 3.56 24.84 -30.51
C ARG A 9 4.25 25.33 -29.24
N TYR A 10 3.50 25.67 -28.20
CA TYR A 10 4.09 26.10 -26.92
C TYR A 10 4.90 25.00 -26.24
N LEU A 11 4.42 23.76 -26.27
CA LEU A 11 5.16 22.59 -25.77
C LEU A 11 6.42 22.30 -26.61
N LYS A 12 6.30 22.33 -27.94
CA LYS A 12 7.42 22.09 -28.88
C LYS A 12 8.56 23.09 -28.72
N HIS A 13 8.26 24.34 -28.39
CA HIS A 13 9.27 25.39 -28.22
C HIS A 13 9.72 25.56 -26.77
N HIS A 14 9.42 24.61 -25.89
CA HIS A 14 9.78 24.66 -24.46
C HIS A 14 9.27 25.93 -23.76
N ALA A 15 8.32 26.66 -24.34
CA ALA A 15 7.88 27.98 -23.86
C ALA A 15 7.23 27.88 -22.48
N LEU A 16 6.51 26.78 -22.23
CA LEU A 16 5.99 26.49 -20.91
C LEU A 16 7.12 26.19 -19.92
N GLY A 17 8.08 25.33 -20.30
CA GLY A 17 9.23 24.98 -19.46
C GLY A 17 10.12 26.19 -19.13
N GLN A 18 10.30 27.12 -20.06
CA GLN A 18 11.01 28.38 -19.84
C GLN A 18 10.23 29.30 -18.89
N ALA A 19 8.91 29.39 -19.03
CA ALA A 19 8.06 30.22 -18.18
C ALA A 19 7.98 29.72 -16.72
N ILE A 20 8.17 28.42 -16.48
CA ILE A 20 8.23 27.82 -15.13
C ILE A 20 9.66 27.45 -14.70
N GLU A 21 10.68 27.99 -15.38
CA GLU A 21 12.11 27.81 -15.06
C GLU A 21 12.56 26.34 -14.90
N VAL A 22 11.99 25.45 -15.71
CA VAL A 22 12.37 24.04 -15.73
C VAL A 22 13.82 23.92 -16.16
N LYS A 23 14.65 23.40 -15.25
CA LYS A 23 16.05 23.09 -15.51
C LYS A 23 16.12 21.83 -16.38
N GLU A 24 16.33 21.99 -17.69
CA GLU A 24 16.35 20.87 -18.65
C GLU A 24 17.32 19.75 -18.23
N ALA A 25 18.49 20.10 -17.69
CA ALA A 25 19.44 19.13 -17.17
C ALA A 25 18.87 18.25 -16.03
N LYS A 26 18.00 18.81 -15.17
CA LYS A 26 17.31 18.03 -14.13
C LYS A 26 16.28 17.08 -14.73
N VAL A 27 15.54 17.54 -15.75
CA VAL A 27 14.55 16.72 -16.45
C VAL A 27 15.24 15.57 -17.18
N GLU A 28 16.35 15.83 -17.86
CA GLU A 28 17.12 14.81 -18.55
C GLU A 28 17.73 13.80 -17.58
N ALA A 29 18.26 14.25 -16.43
CA ALA A 29 18.76 13.38 -15.38
C ALA A 29 17.65 12.47 -14.84
N PHE A 30 16.49 13.04 -14.51
CA PHE A 30 15.32 12.30 -14.07
C PHE A 30 14.84 11.30 -15.12
N TYR A 31 14.79 11.68 -16.40
CA TYR A 31 14.43 10.77 -17.49
C TYR A 31 15.39 9.57 -17.56
N LYS A 32 16.69 9.81 -17.48
CA LYS A 32 17.71 8.74 -17.52
C LYS A 32 17.55 7.78 -16.33
N GLU A 33 17.30 8.32 -15.15
CA GLU A 33 17.06 7.54 -13.93
C GLU A 33 15.77 6.72 -13.99
N ALA A 34 14.67 7.33 -14.43
CA ALA A 34 13.41 6.64 -14.61
C ALA A 34 13.55 5.51 -15.64
N TYR A 35 14.14 5.80 -16.80
CA TYR A 35 14.38 4.81 -17.86
C TYR A 35 15.26 3.65 -17.37
N SER A 36 16.37 3.94 -16.69
CA SER A 36 17.25 2.90 -16.16
C SER A 36 16.55 2.03 -15.11
N THR A 37 15.74 2.64 -14.24
CA THR A 37 14.97 1.94 -13.22
C THR A 37 13.92 1.01 -13.86
N PHE A 38 13.16 1.50 -14.83
CA PHE A 38 12.18 0.66 -15.54
C PHE A 38 12.86 -0.48 -16.31
N LYS A 39 13.96 -0.19 -17.01
CA LYS A 39 14.73 -1.21 -17.72
C LYS A 39 15.24 -2.30 -16.76
N ALA A 40 15.87 -1.90 -15.66
CA ALA A 40 16.37 -2.83 -14.65
C ALA A 40 15.25 -3.70 -14.06
N ARG A 41 14.06 -3.12 -13.80
CA ARG A 41 12.90 -3.88 -13.29
C ARG A 41 12.33 -4.86 -14.31
N LEU A 42 12.32 -4.51 -15.59
CA LEU A 42 11.88 -5.40 -16.66
C LEU A 42 12.84 -6.56 -16.87
N GLU A 43 14.15 -6.31 -16.78
CA GLU A 43 15.19 -7.32 -16.99
C GLU A 43 15.39 -8.22 -15.78
N ASN A 44 15.37 -7.67 -14.57
CA ASN A 44 15.76 -8.38 -13.34
C ASN A 44 14.60 -8.61 -12.37
N GLY A 45 13.40 -8.12 -12.69
CA GLY A 45 12.25 -8.15 -11.78
C GLY A 45 12.27 -7.03 -10.74
N GLN A 46 11.37 -7.09 -9.77
CA GLN A 46 11.29 -6.08 -8.72
C GLN A 46 12.54 -6.08 -7.83
N THR A 47 13.04 -4.91 -7.48
CA THR A 47 14.01 -4.78 -6.37
C THR A 47 13.29 -5.11 -5.07
N ARG A 48 13.88 -5.98 -4.25
CA ARG A 48 13.35 -6.33 -2.92
C ARG A 48 14.29 -5.79 -1.84
N GLU A 49 14.33 -4.47 -1.71
CA GLU A 49 15.28 -3.76 -0.82
C GLU A 49 15.09 -4.14 0.65
N PHE A 50 13.88 -4.55 1.03
CA PHE A 50 13.53 -4.94 2.40
C PHE A 50 13.44 -6.46 2.62
N ARG A 51 13.93 -7.27 1.67
CA ARG A 51 13.80 -8.74 1.72
C ARG A 51 14.44 -9.36 2.96
N ASP A 52 15.58 -8.81 3.35
CA ASP A 52 16.43 -9.38 4.39
C ASP A 52 16.23 -8.70 5.75
N LEU A 53 15.23 -7.80 5.85
CA LEU A 53 14.85 -7.16 7.11
C LEU A 53 13.95 -8.10 7.92
N SER A 54 14.18 -8.13 9.23
CA SER A 54 13.27 -8.73 10.19
C SER A 54 11.96 -7.95 10.28
N MET A 55 10.90 -8.59 10.78
CA MET A 55 9.60 -7.91 10.98
C MET A 55 9.73 -6.66 11.85
N LYS A 56 10.53 -6.71 12.92
CA LYS A 56 10.81 -5.56 13.78
C LYS A 56 11.48 -4.40 13.03
N GLU A 57 12.39 -4.70 12.12
CA GLU A 57 13.03 -3.68 11.28
C GLU A 57 12.05 -3.11 10.25
N LEU A 58 11.18 -3.95 9.67
CA LEU A 58 10.13 -3.50 8.76
C LEU A 58 9.18 -2.52 9.47
N VAL A 59 8.68 -2.87 10.65
CA VAL A 59 7.80 -2.00 11.46
C VAL A 59 8.48 -0.66 11.78
N LYS A 60 9.78 -0.68 12.10
CA LYS A 60 10.56 0.54 12.31
C LYS A 60 10.65 1.39 11.04
N VAL A 61 10.84 0.76 9.87
CA VAL A 61 10.85 1.46 8.58
C VAL A 61 9.51 2.15 8.31
N PHE A 62 8.38 1.53 8.63
CA PHE A 62 7.05 2.16 8.50
C PHE A 62 6.94 3.42 9.36
N ASN A 63 7.35 3.32 10.63
CA ASN A 63 7.33 4.46 11.54
C ASN A 63 8.22 5.60 11.04
N ASP A 64 9.50 5.30 10.79
CA ASP A 64 10.47 6.31 10.37
C ASP A 64 10.09 6.95 9.02
N ASN A 65 9.51 6.17 8.09
CA ASN A 65 9.07 6.68 6.81
C ASN A 65 7.88 7.64 6.97
N THR A 66 6.90 7.28 7.80
CA THR A 66 5.71 8.09 8.03
C THR A 66 6.09 9.38 8.73
N LEU A 67 6.79 9.30 9.86
CA LEU A 67 7.19 10.49 10.63
C LEU A 67 8.00 11.50 9.81
N LYS A 68 8.81 11.00 8.87
CA LYS A 68 9.69 11.84 8.05
C LYS A 68 9.00 12.45 6.82
N ASN A 69 8.07 11.72 6.19
CA ASN A 69 7.59 12.07 4.85
C ASN A 69 6.09 12.32 4.78
N ALA A 70 5.34 12.08 5.85
CA ALA A 70 3.91 12.31 5.89
C ALA A 70 3.58 13.77 5.62
N VAL A 71 2.51 13.97 4.86
CA VAL A 71 1.79 15.24 4.82
C VAL A 71 0.64 15.09 5.81
N TRP A 72 0.85 15.51 7.06
CA TRP A 72 -0.08 15.25 8.17
C TRP A 72 -1.50 15.75 7.92
N GLU A 73 -1.63 16.90 7.25
CA GLU A 73 -2.92 17.45 6.83
C GLU A 73 -3.69 16.50 5.89
N GLU A 74 -3.00 15.74 5.04
CA GLU A 74 -3.61 14.73 4.16
C GLU A 74 -3.93 13.42 4.88
N MET A 75 -3.54 13.30 6.14
CA MET A 75 -3.81 12.16 7.02
C MET A 75 -4.81 12.51 8.13
N ASP A 76 -5.47 13.68 8.04
CA ASP A 76 -6.37 14.23 9.05
C ASP A 76 -5.71 14.37 10.45
N ILE A 77 -4.41 14.61 10.48
CA ILE A 77 -3.60 14.85 11.68
C ILE A 77 -3.19 16.33 11.71
N ASP A 78 -3.21 16.93 12.90
CA ASP A 78 -2.75 18.31 13.10
C ASP A 78 -1.25 18.42 12.78
N PRO A 79 -0.84 19.18 11.76
CA PRO A 79 0.57 19.32 11.40
C PRO A 79 1.41 20.02 12.46
N ASP A 80 0.79 20.78 13.38
CA ASP A 80 1.49 21.46 14.47
C ASP A 80 1.74 20.52 15.67
N ASP A 81 1.05 19.38 15.74
CA ASP A 81 1.20 18.36 16.80
C ASP A 81 1.21 16.94 16.20
N PRO A 82 2.21 16.61 15.35
CA PRO A 82 2.29 15.27 14.77
C PRO A 82 2.68 14.24 15.86
N PRO A 83 2.24 12.98 15.71
CA PRO A 83 2.57 11.94 16.67
C PRO A 83 4.08 11.68 16.71
N GLU A 84 4.61 11.32 17.88
CA GLU A 84 6.01 10.90 18.03
C GLU A 84 6.27 9.51 17.46
N THR A 85 5.23 8.68 17.37
CA THR A 85 5.25 7.32 16.84
C THR A 85 3.86 6.96 16.33
N ILE A 86 3.80 6.17 15.27
CA ILE A 86 2.55 5.52 14.79
C ILE A 86 2.42 4.08 15.28
N LEU A 87 3.42 3.59 16.01
CA LEU A 87 3.47 2.23 16.53
C LEU A 87 2.84 2.16 17.91
N HIS A 88 2.00 1.16 18.12
CA HIS A 88 1.52 0.80 19.44
C HIS A 88 2.55 -0.05 20.20
N ASP A 89 2.35 -0.16 21.51
CA ASP A 89 3.10 -1.10 22.33
C ASP A 89 2.95 -2.54 21.79
N PRO A 90 3.98 -3.39 21.88
CA PRO A 90 3.88 -4.79 21.48
C PRO A 90 2.73 -5.52 22.16
N ALA A 91 2.09 -6.44 21.43
CA ALA A 91 1.06 -7.30 22.01
C ALA A 91 1.68 -8.30 23.00
N THR A 92 0.97 -8.61 24.07
CA THR A 92 1.36 -9.69 24.97
C THR A 92 1.00 -11.06 24.39
N ASP A 93 1.67 -12.11 24.87
CA ASP A 93 1.37 -13.48 24.49
C ASP A 93 -0.11 -13.84 24.79
N GLU A 94 -0.67 -13.29 25.88
CA GLU A 94 -2.08 -13.46 26.23
C GLU A 94 -3.01 -12.82 25.18
N GLN A 95 -2.72 -11.60 24.71
CA GLN A 95 -3.54 -10.93 23.69
C GLN A 95 -3.52 -11.71 22.37
N ILE A 96 -2.34 -12.21 21.96
CA ILE A 96 -2.20 -13.04 20.76
C ILE A 96 -3.00 -14.34 20.92
N LYS A 97 -2.92 -14.98 22.08
CA LYS A 97 -3.65 -16.21 22.37
C LYS A 97 -5.17 -15.99 22.37
N GLU A 98 -5.65 -14.90 22.97
CA GLU A 98 -7.07 -14.53 22.95
C GLU A 98 -7.58 -14.30 21.52
N LEU A 99 -6.75 -13.68 20.67
CA LEU A 99 -7.06 -13.54 19.24
C LEU A 99 -7.13 -14.90 18.54
N GLU A 100 -6.16 -15.78 18.75
CA GLU A 100 -6.16 -17.14 18.19
C GLU A 100 -7.39 -17.94 18.62
N ASP A 101 -7.77 -17.85 19.90
CA ASP A 101 -8.97 -18.50 20.44
C ASP A 101 -10.25 -17.93 19.82
N ARG A 102 -10.33 -16.60 19.64
CA ARG A 102 -11.47 -15.92 18.99
C ARG A 102 -11.60 -16.30 17.51
N LEU A 103 -10.49 -16.45 16.81
CA LEU A 103 -10.46 -16.91 15.41
C LEU A 103 -10.60 -18.44 15.30
N GLY A 104 -10.42 -19.17 16.41
CA GLY A 104 -10.42 -20.63 16.49
C GLY A 104 -9.24 -21.29 15.76
N ARG A 105 -8.10 -20.59 15.64
CA ARG A 105 -6.91 -21.01 14.87
C ARG A 105 -5.64 -20.33 15.36
N THR A 106 -4.51 -20.97 15.09
CA THR A 106 -3.20 -20.34 15.25
C THR A 106 -2.92 -19.33 14.12
N LEU A 107 -2.34 -18.19 14.46
CA LEU A 107 -1.92 -17.18 13.50
C LEU A 107 -0.61 -17.60 12.79
N PRO A 108 -0.37 -17.11 11.57
CA PRO A 108 0.92 -17.21 10.91
C PRO A 108 2.07 -16.67 11.78
N ASP A 109 3.24 -17.30 11.71
CA ASP A 109 4.39 -16.93 12.54
C ASP A 109 4.88 -15.51 12.28
N ASP A 110 4.91 -15.08 11.02
CA ASP A 110 5.24 -13.72 10.62
C ASP A 110 4.25 -12.67 11.16
N TYR A 111 2.96 -13.02 11.24
CA TYR A 111 1.96 -12.13 11.81
C TYR A 111 2.05 -12.04 13.34
N LYS A 112 2.46 -13.12 14.02
CA LYS A 112 2.80 -13.06 15.45
C LYS A 112 4.07 -12.25 15.69
N GLU A 113 5.07 -12.34 14.82
CA GLU A 113 6.25 -11.47 14.87
C GLU A 113 5.89 -10.00 14.69
N PHE A 114 4.88 -9.69 13.86
CA PHE A 114 4.34 -8.33 13.74
C PHE A 114 3.74 -7.86 15.06
N PHE A 115 2.88 -8.65 15.69
CA PHE A 115 2.29 -8.31 16.99
C PHE A 115 3.32 -8.17 18.11
N ALA A 116 4.36 -9.02 18.11
CA ALA A 116 5.48 -8.91 19.03
C ALA A 116 6.35 -7.66 18.80
N ALA A 117 6.26 -7.04 17.61
CA ALA A 117 6.89 -5.77 17.32
C ALA A 117 5.97 -4.59 17.67
N THR A 118 4.67 -4.70 17.43
CA THR A 118 3.68 -3.64 17.68
C THR A 118 2.25 -4.19 17.64
N ASN A 119 1.37 -3.78 18.57
CA ASN A 119 -0.04 -4.20 18.61
C ASN A 119 -0.92 -3.33 17.68
N GLY A 120 -0.64 -3.39 16.38
CA GLY A 120 -1.26 -2.51 15.39
C GLY A 120 -0.42 -1.26 15.11
N ILE A 121 -0.79 -0.55 14.05
CA ILE A 121 -0.10 0.65 13.59
C ILE A 121 -1.17 1.65 13.21
N ASP A 122 -1.04 2.90 13.64
CA ASP A 122 -1.91 4.00 13.21
C ASP A 122 -1.83 4.24 11.69
N SER A 123 -2.63 5.18 11.19
CA SER A 123 -2.56 5.59 9.78
C SER A 123 -1.11 5.90 9.37
N PHE A 124 -0.66 5.35 8.24
CA PHE A 124 0.73 5.44 7.80
C PHE A 124 0.85 5.98 6.37
N TRP A 125 1.97 6.64 6.07
CA TRP A 125 2.14 7.33 4.80
C TRP A 125 2.67 6.38 3.71
N ASN A 126 1.98 6.30 2.57
CA ASN A 126 2.42 5.48 1.43
C ASN A 126 3.19 6.27 0.34
N GLY A 127 3.41 7.56 0.55
CA GLY A 127 4.00 8.46 -0.45
C GLY A 127 3.00 9.28 -1.27
N PHE A 128 1.70 9.03 -1.11
CA PHE A 128 0.64 9.72 -1.86
C PHE A 128 -0.60 10.06 -1.02
N TYR A 129 -0.97 9.23 -0.04
CA TYR A 129 -2.00 9.50 0.96
C TYR A 129 -1.77 8.63 2.22
N GLY A 130 -2.49 8.94 3.30
CA GLY A 130 -2.54 8.09 4.50
C GLY A 130 -3.28 6.78 4.24
N GLU A 131 -2.63 5.66 4.51
CA GLU A 131 -3.25 4.34 4.48
C GLU A 131 -3.99 4.05 5.79
N PRO A 132 -5.06 3.24 5.77
CA PRO A 132 -5.79 2.86 6.97
C PRO A 132 -4.90 2.13 8.00
N ARG A 133 -5.30 2.18 9.26
CA ARG A 133 -4.52 1.64 10.39
C ARG A 133 -4.50 0.12 10.35
N PHE A 134 -3.39 -0.49 10.77
CA PHE A 134 -3.36 -1.91 11.07
C PHE A 134 -3.96 -2.17 12.45
N LEU A 135 -4.87 -3.13 12.52
CA LEU A 135 -5.61 -3.44 13.74
C LEU A 135 -4.71 -4.12 14.77
N GLY A 136 -4.92 -3.75 16.04
CA GLY A 136 -4.41 -4.51 17.18
C GLY A 136 -5.15 -5.84 17.35
N ALA A 137 -4.58 -6.73 18.16
CA ALA A 137 -5.07 -8.08 18.36
C ALA A 137 -6.55 -8.13 18.81
N GLU A 138 -7.01 -7.11 19.53
CA GLU A 138 -8.38 -6.91 20.02
C GLU A 138 -9.38 -6.59 18.90
N ASP A 139 -8.95 -5.94 17.82
CA ASP A 139 -9.83 -5.45 16.77
C ASP A 139 -9.86 -6.37 15.54
N VAL A 140 -8.85 -7.23 15.37
CA VAL A 140 -8.81 -8.24 14.30
C VAL A 140 -9.99 -9.20 14.40
N HIS A 141 -10.69 -9.41 13.29
CA HIS A 141 -11.92 -10.21 13.28
C HIS A 141 -12.15 -10.93 11.95
N LEU A 142 -13.04 -11.93 11.99
CA LEU A 142 -13.54 -12.58 10.78
C LEU A 142 -14.45 -11.62 10.02
N PHE A 143 -14.14 -11.43 8.75
CA PHE A 143 -14.87 -10.56 7.83
C PHE A 143 -15.75 -11.39 6.90
N ASP A 144 -17.02 -10.99 6.75
CA ASP A 144 -17.92 -11.58 5.75
C ASP A 144 -17.59 -11.03 4.36
N ALA A 145 -16.78 -11.79 3.62
CA ALA A 145 -16.35 -11.44 2.28
C ALA A 145 -17.34 -11.87 1.16
N SER A 146 -18.59 -12.20 1.50
CA SER A 146 -19.54 -12.74 0.51
C SER A 146 -19.86 -11.77 -0.63
N GLU A 147 -19.92 -10.47 -0.36
CA GLU A 147 -20.11 -9.43 -1.38
C GLU A 147 -18.88 -9.30 -2.29
N GLN A 148 -17.68 -9.36 -1.70
CA GLN A 148 -16.40 -9.31 -2.42
C GLN A 148 -16.23 -10.56 -3.29
N GLN A 149 -16.63 -11.74 -2.79
CA GLN A 149 -16.66 -12.99 -3.55
C GLN A 149 -17.58 -12.87 -4.78
N LYS A 150 -18.77 -12.28 -4.64
CA LYS A 150 -19.70 -12.05 -5.76
C LYS A 150 -19.07 -11.14 -6.80
N ALA A 151 -18.47 -10.03 -6.37
CA ALA A 151 -17.81 -9.07 -7.25
C ALA A 151 -16.65 -9.72 -8.03
N TRP A 152 -15.77 -10.47 -7.34
CA TRP A 152 -14.64 -11.16 -7.96
C TRP A 152 -15.08 -12.27 -8.93
N SER A 153 -16.10 -13.04 -8.56
CA SER A 153 -16.65 -14.11 -9.40
C SER A 153 -17.30 -13.58 -10.69
N ALA A 154 -17.80 -12.34 -10.65
CA ALA A 154 -18.32 -11.63 -11.82
C ALA A 154 -17.21 -10.95 -12.65
N ALA A 155 -16.06 -10.64 -12.02
CA ALA A 155 -14.96 -9.95 -12.68
C ALA A 155 -14.29 -10.82 -13.75
N ALA A 156 -13.91 -10.18 -14.85
CA ALA A 156 -13.06 -10.76 -15.88
C ALA A 156 -11.76 -9.96 -15.97
N VAL A 157 -10.63 -10.65 -16.05
CA VAL A 157 -9.33 -10.01 -16.24
C VAL A 157 -9.24 -9.56 -17.70
N ARG A 158 -9.22 -8.24 -17.92
CA ARG A 158 -8.97 -7.65 -19.24
C ARG A 158 -7.48 -7.47 -19.45
N ILE A 159 -6.95 -8.08 -20.50
CA ILE A 159 -5.55 -7.88 -20.88
C ILE A 159 -5.49 -6.55 -21.64
N ARG A 160 -5.06 -5.47 -20.98
CA ARG A 160 -5.06 -4.09 -21.53
C ARG A 160 -4.37 -3.94 -22.89
N PHE A 161 -3.45 -4.85 -23.23
CA PHE A 161 -2.66 -4.80 -24.47
C PHE A 161 -3.26 -5.61 -25.63
N VAL A 162 -4.36 -6.35 -25.39
CA VAL A 162 -5.09 -7.05 -26.45
C VAL A 162 -6.56 -6.69 -26.36
N THR A 163 -7.05 -5.92 -27.33
CA THR A 163 -8.45 -5.52 -27.42
C THR A 163 -9.37 -6.75 -27.39
N ASP A 164 -10.44 -6.65 -26.61
CA ASP A 164 -11.54 -7.61 -26.51
C ASP A 164 -11.18 -9.00 -25.95
N MET A 165 -9.97 -9.18 -25.39
CA MET A 165 -9.64 -10.39 -24.66
C MET A 165 -9.93 -10.23 -23.16
N SER A 166 -10.97 -10.92 -22.70
CA SER A 166 -11.29 -11.05 -21.28
C SER A 166 -11.22 -12.51 -20.85
N ILE A 167 -10.41 -12.79 -19.83
CA ILE A 167 -10.33 -14.13 -19.23
C ILE A 167 -11.20 -14.15 -17.99
N LYS A 168 -12.18 -15.04 -17.95
CA LYS A 168 -12.92 -15.31 -16.72
C LYS A 168 -12.06 -16.16 -15.81
N VAL A 169 -11.63 -15.57 -14.69
CA VAL A 169 -10.82 -16.25 -13.69
C VAL A 169 -11.76 -16.93 -12.70
N LYS A 170 -11.50 -18.21 -12.40
CA LYS A 170 -12.16 -18.88 -11.29
C LYS A 170 -11.36 -18.58 -10.03
N TRP A 171 -11.84 -17.61 -9.26
CA TRP A 171 -11.24 -17.26 -7.98
C TRP A 171 -11.52 -18.35 -6.93
N PRO A 172 -10.58 -18.60 -6.00
CA PRO A 172 -10.87 -19.43 -4.83
C PRO A 172 -11.98 -18.80 -3.98
N PRO A 173 -12.74 -19.60 -3.22
CA PRO A 173 -13.74 -19.08 -2.31
C PRO A 173 -13.08 -18.35 -1.13
N LEU A 174 -13.63 -17.19 -0.77
CA LEU A 174 -13.27 -16.38 0.39
C LEU A 174 -14.07 -16.83 1.62
N ASP A 175 -13.89 -18.09 2.03
CA ASP A 175 -14.70 -18.71 3.11
C ASP A 175 -14.32 -18.22 4.51
N ARG A 176 -13.04 -17.93 4.73
CA ARG A 176 -12.51 -17.36 5.97
C ARG A 176 -11.53 -16.25 5.64
N VAL A 177 -12.00 -15.02 5.82
CA VAL A 177 -11.24 -13.80 5.62
C VAL A 177 -11.05 -13.14 6.97
N ILE A 178 -9.80 -12.87 7.34
CA ILE A 178 -9.47 -12.16 8.58
C ILE A 178 -9.13 -10.72 8.18
N ALA A 179 -9.90 -9.75 8.68
CA ALA A 179 -9.60 -8.34 8.48
C ALA A 179 -8.50 -7.89 9.46
N ILE A 180 -7.43 -7.31 8.91
CA ILE A 180 -6.26 -6.89 9.69
C ILE A 180 -6.01 -5.37 9.65
N ASN A 181 -6.86 -4.64 8.94
CA ASN A 181 -6.84 -3.18 8.91
C ASN A 181 -8.28 -2.64 9.02
N ASP A 182 -8.44 -1.35 9.29
CA ASP A 182 -9.74 -0.69 9.37
C ASP A 182 -10.20 0.00 8.07
N GLY A 183 -9.59 -0.40 6.94
CA GLY A 183 -9.95 0.14 5.65
C GLY A 183 -11.35 -0.24 5.20
N ASP A 184 -11.84 0.49 4.20
CA ASP A 184 -13.19 0.42 3.68
C ASP A 184 -13.21 0.49 2.14
N GLU A 185 -14.42 0.61 1.56
CA GLU A 185 -14.61 0.73 0.11
C GLU A 185 -14.00 2.00 -0.51
N ASN A 186 -13.78 3.04 0.30
CA ASN A 186 -13.18 4.30 -0.14
C ASN A 186 -11.65 4.28 -0.03
N THR A 187 -11.11 3.33 0.73
CA THR A 187 -9.69 3.19 1.01
C THR A 187 -9.18 1.82 0.52
N ARG A 188 -8.58 1.01 1.38
CA ARG A 188 -8.03 -0.30 1.03
C ARG A 188 -8.30 -1.31 2.13
N PHE A 189 -8.90 -2.43 1.76
CA PHE A 189 -8.95 -3.60 2.61
C PHE A 189 -7.64 -4.38 2.56
N VAL A 190 -7.16 -4.79 3.72
CA VAL A 190 -6.07 -5.75 3.87
C VAL A 190 -6.60 -6.94 4.65
N TRP A 191 -6.47 -8.12 4.05
CA TRP A 191 -6.96 -9.36 4.62
C TRP A 191 -5.88 -10.42 4.68
N LEU A 192 -5.99 -11.30 5.68
CA LEU A 192 -5.38 -12.62 5.64
C LEU A 192 -6.43 -13.61 5.14
N ILE A 193 -6.11 -14.29 4.05
CA ILE A 193 -6.96 -15.31 3.43
C ILE A 193 -6.28 -16.65 3.69
N GLU A 194 -7.04 -17.59 4.26
CA GLU A 194 -6.56 -18.96 4.44
C GLU A 194 -6.35 -19.65 3.07
N PRO A 195 -5.25 -20.41 2.88
CA PRO A 195 -4.95 -21.08 1.62
C PRO A 195 -5.93 -22.20 1.23
#